data_AF-A0A7K7BEN9-F1
#
_entry.id   AF-A0A7K7BEN9-F1
#
_cell.length_a   1.000
_cell.length_b   1.000
_cell.length_c   1.000
_cell.angle_alpha   90.00
_cell.angle_beta   90.00
_cell.angle_gamma   90.00
#
_symmetry.space_group_name_H-M   'P 1'
#
loop_
_entity.id
_entity.type
_entity.pdbx_description
1 polymer ?
#
loop_
_entity_poly.entity_id
_entity_poly.type
_entity_poly.pdbx_seq_one_letter_code
_entity_poly.pdbx_strand_id
1 'polypeptide(L)'
;QGQEKLSCNPRKENRSHVVLCELGNPMKAGAHIAVVMELSVSGLEDAGDTVAFQLQLRSKNSHSPNSAVREVKVPVEAQAAMELRGMSLPATVVLPAAWQALEGSRRPEDHGLKVEHVYQLHNKGPGTVSGVALRLAVPSRLRGSLLFYLLELGTEGGMNCTEPPGLNPMQV
;
A
#
# COMPACT_ATOMS: atom_id res chain seq x y z
N GLN A 1 7.16 -33.80 21.22
CA GLN A 1 8.30 -33.34 22.03
C GLN A 1 7.94 -31.95 22.54
N GLY A 2 7.89 -31.76 23.86
CA GLY A 2 7.46 -30.48 24.44
C GLY A 2 8.50 -29.41 24.17
N GLN A 3 8.11 -28.32 23.51
CA GLN A 3 8.96 -27.15 23.36
C GLN A 3 8.94 -26.40 24.68
N GLU A 4 9.99 -26.55 25.50
CA GLU A 4 10.12 -25.77 26.73
C GLU A 4 10.24 -24.29 26.37
N LYS A 5 9.34 -23.47 26.93
CA LYS A 5 9.33 -22.03 26.71
C LYS A 5 10.42 -21.39 27.55
N LEU A 6 11.38 -20.74 26.89
CA LEU A 6 12.42 -19.96 27.55
C LEU A 6 11.84 -18.71 28.20
N SER A 7 12.36 -18.36 29.37
CA SER A 7 12.05 -17.11 30.07
C SER A 7 12.82 -15.97 29.38
N CYS A 8 12.11 -15.16 28.58
CA CYS A 8 12.67 -14.03 27.84
C CYS A 8 12.01 -12.72 28.26
N ASN A 9 12.82 -11.70 28.54
CA ASN A 9 12.36 -10.40 28.99
C ASN A 9 12.91 -9.28 28.08
N PRO A 10 12.05 -8.49 27.43
CA PRO A 10 12.48 -7.32 26.68
C PRO A 10 12.97 -6.22 27.64
N ARG A 11 14.07 -5.56 27.26
CA ARG A 11 14.66 -4.43 27.98
C ARG A 11 15.07 -3.35 26.99
N LYS A 12 14.98 -2.10 27.42
CA LYS A 12 15.53 -0.96 26.67
C LYS A 12 16.86 -0.58 27.29
N GLU A 13 17.94 -0.71 26.53
CA GLU A 13 19.30 -0.39 26.99
C GLU A 13 19.92 0.59 26.00
N ASN A 14 20.38 1.75 26.49
CA ASN A 14 21.09 2.75 25.69
C ASN A 14 20.41 3.09 24.35
N ARG A 15 19.09 3.30 24.38
CA ARG A 15 18.22 3.56 23.21
C ARG A 15 18.02 2.40 22.24
N SER A 16 18.64 1.24 22.48
CA SER A 16 18.41 -0.01 21.76
C SER A 16 17.40 -0.90 22.50
N HIS A 17 16.65 -1.70 21.74
CA HIS A 17 15.75 -2.73 22.27
C HIS A 17 16.51 -4.06 22.30
N VAL A 18 16.61 -4.67 23.49
CA VAL A 18 17.32 -5.94 23.71
C VAL A 18 16.35 -6.93 24.32
N VAL A 19 16.39 -8.20 23.88
CA VAL A 19 15.65 -9.29 24.51
C VAL A 19 16.65 -10.18 25.24
N LEU A 20 16.46 -10.35 26.55
CA LEU A 20 17.30 -11.21 27.37
C LEU A 20 16.56 -12.50 27.68
N CYS A 21 17.11 -13.63 27.24
CA CYS A 21 16.57 -14.96 27.52
C CYS A 21 17.47 -15.71 28.50
N GLU A 22 16.87 -16.35 29.50
CA GLU A 22 17.56 -17.18 30.47
C GLU A 22 17.79 -18.59 29.92
N LEU A 23 19.06 -18.98 29.76
CA LEU A 23 19.45 -20.27 29.18
C LEU A 23 19.78 -21.35 30.22
N GLY A 24 19.71 -21.00 31.51
CA GLY A 24 19.98 -21.89 32.63
C GLY A 24 20.92 -21.28 33.67
N ASN A 25 20.73 -21.63 34.94
CA ASN A 25 21.55 -21.18 36.06
C ASN A 25 21.96 -22.37 36.94
N PRO A 26 23.10 -23.04 36.67
CA PRO A 26 24.01 -22.80 35.54
C PRO A 26 23.59 -23.52 34.24
N MET A 27 23.99 -22.98 33.09
CA MET A 27 24.01 -23.74 31.84
C MET A 27 25.16 -24.75 31.90
N LYS A 28 24.84 -26.06 31.81
CA LYS A 28 25.83 -27.14 31.98
C LYS A 28 26.82 -27.22 30.81
N ALA A 29 28.02 -27.73 31.06
CA ALA A 29 29.01 -27.98 30.02
C ALA A 29 28.46 -28.96 28.96
N GLY A 30 28.71 -28.66 27.68
CA GLY A 30 28.20 -29.47 26.56
C GLY A 30 26.70 -29.33 26.29
N ALA A 31 25.99 -28.43 26.97
CA ALA A 31 24.58 -28.18 26.70
C ALA A 31 24.39 -27.48 25.34
N HIS A 32 23.48 -28.01 24.52
CA HIS A 32 23.04 -27.41 23.27
C HIS A 32 21.56 -27.05 23.38
N ILE A 33 21.23 -25.78 23.19
CA ILE A 33 19.86 -25.27 23.28
C ILE A 33 19.52 -24.63 21.94
N ALA A 34 18.47 -25.14 21.31
CA ALA A 34 17.89 -24.53 20.12
C ALA A 34 16.79 -23.55 20.54
N VAL A 35 16.93 -22.29 20.12
CA VAL A 35 15.96 -21.22 20.44
C VAL A 35 15.32 -20.75 19.15
N VAL A 36 13.99 -20.76 19.12
CA VAL A 36 13.21 -20.11 18.06
C VAL A 36 12.59 -18.86 18.67
N MET A 37 12.88 -17.71 18.04
CA MET A 37 12.38 -16.42 18.50
C MET A 37 11.56 -15.78 17.38
N GLU A 38 10.31 -15.45 17.69
CA GLU A 38 9.43 -14.69 16.81
C GLU A 38 9.52 -13.20 17.18
N LEU A 39 9.79 -12.36 16.18
CA LEU A 39 9.94 -10.92 16.35
C LEU A 39 9.01 -10.22 15.38
N SER A 40 8.25 -9.25 15.89
CA SER A 40 7.53 -8.28 15.06
C SER A 40 8.32 -6.98 15.02
N VAL A 41 8.76 -6.58 13.84
CA VAL A 41 9.51 -5.34 13.61
C VAL A 41 8.60 -4.35 12.90
N SER A 42 8.54 -3.12 13.39
CA SER A 42 7.75 -2.04 12.82
C SER A 42 8.62 -0.79 12.63
N GLY A 43 8.12 0.20 11.88
CA GLY A 43 8.83 1.46 11.65
C GLY A 43 10.08 1.31 10.78
N LEU A 44 9.99 0.52 9.72
CA LEU A 44 11.12 0.27 8.80
C LEU A 44 11.33 1.39 7.75
N GLU A 45 10.59 2.50 7.85
CA GLU A 45 10.66 3.61 6.91
C GLU A 45 12.09 4.18 6.76
N ASP A 46 12.84 4.21 7.86
CA ASP A 46 14.22 4.69 7.91
C ASP A 46 15.27 3.56 8.03
N ALA A 47 14.86 2.29 7.93
CA ALA A 47 15.73 1.14 8.21
C ALA A 47 16.75 0.83 7.11
N GLY A 48 16.75 1.60 6.00
CA GLY A 48 17.56 1.30 4.83
C GLY A 48 17.24 -0.09 4.24
N ASP A 49 18.20 -0.69 3.55
CA ASP A 49 17.99 -1.97 2.85
C ASP A 49 18.07 -3.20 3.77
N THR A 50 18.55 -3.04 5.00
CA THR A 50 18.78 -4.19 5.90
C THR A 50 18.62 -3.81 7.37
N VAL A 51 17.97 -4.69 8.14
CA VAL A 51 17.98 -4.66 9.61
C VAL A 51 18.97 -5.69 10.13
N ALA A 52 19.79 -5.31 11.11
CA ALA A 52 20.76 -6.19 11.73
C ALA A 52 20.35 -6.57 13.16
N PHE A 53 20.32 -7.87 13.45
CA PHE A 53 20.10 -8.42 14.79
C PHE A 53 21.42 -8.92 15.35
N GLN A 54 21.78 -8.44 16.54
CA GLN A 54 22.98 -8.89 17.23
C GLN A 54 22.62 -9.88 18.34
N LEU A 55 23.32 -11.02 18.34
CA LEU A 55 23.14 -12.11 19.30
C LEU A 55 24.45 -12.32 20.06
N GLN A 56 24.34 -12.45 21.38
CA GLN A 56 25.47 -12.72 22.25
C GLN A 56 25.03 -13.51 23.49
N LEU A 57 25.72 -14.61 23.77
CA LEU A 57 25.63 -15.30 25.06
C LEU A 57 26.48 -14.58 26.10
N ARG A 58 25.90 -14.37 27.28
CA ARG A 58 26.53 -13.73 28.44
C ARG A 58 26.34 -14.60 29.68
N SER A 59 27.33 -14.63 30.55
CA SER A 59 27.31 -15.30 31.85
C SER A 59 27.94 -14.42 32.93
N LYS A 60 27.78 -14.82 34.19
CA LYS A 60 28.39 -14.13 35.34
C LYS A 60 29.74 -14.73 35.75
N ASN A 61 30.35 -15.57 34.91
CA ASN A 61 31.63 -16.20 35.20
C ASN A 61 32.76 -15.15 35.22
N SER A 62 33.76 -15.33 36.09
CA SER A 62 34.93 -14.44 36.15
C SER A 62 35.83 -14.57 34.92
N HIS A 63 35.91 -15.76 34.31
CA HIS A 63 36.70 -16.04 33.12
C HIS A 63 35.78 -16.29 31.91
N SER A 64 36.10 -15.63 30.80
CA SER A 64 35.37 -15.75 29.52
C SER A 64 33.84 -15.63 29.65
N PRO A 65 33.30 -14.55 30.27
CA PRO A 65 31.87 -14.44 30.54
C PRO A 65 31.00 -14.36 29.28
N ASN A 66 31.56 -13.86 28.17
CA ASN A 66 30.82 -13.51 26.97
C ASN A 66 31.33 -14.29 25.75
N SER A 67 30.39 -14.71 24.92
CA SER A 67 30.69 -15.21 23.57
C SER A 67 30.97 -14.07 22.59
N ALA A 68 31.50 -14.43 21.41
CA ALA A 68 31.59 -13.51 20.29
C ALA A 68 30.19 -13.07 19.84
N VAL A 69 30.05 -11.80 19.46
CA VAL A 69 28.81 -11.29 18.87
C VAL A 69 28.60 -11.94 17.49
N ARG A 70 27.37 -12.33 17.22
CA ARG A 70 26.92 -12.79 15.91
C ARG A 70 25.87 -11.83 15.39
N GLU A 71 25.99 -11.46 14.12
CA GLU A 71 25.06 -10.54 13.47
C GLU A 71 24.28 -11.30 12.39
N VAL A 72 22.96 -11.12 12.39
CA VAL A 72 22.05 -11.62 11.37
C VAL A 72 21.45 -10.43 10.65
N LYS A 73 21.73 -10.30 9.35
CA LYS A 73 21.19 -9.24 8.51
C LYS A 73 19.97 -9.75 7.77
N VAL A 74 18.86 -9.04 7.89
CA VAL A 74 17.60 -9.33 7.22
C VAL A 74 17.34 -8.21 6.21
N PRO A 75 17.17 -8.51 4.91
CA PRO A 75 16.85 -7.50 3.93
C PRO A 75 15.47 -6.89 4.18
N VAL A 76 15.34 -5.61 3.88
CA VAL A 76 14.08 -4.86 3.94
C VAL A 76 13.68 -4.54 2.51
N GLU A 77 12.45 -4.88 2.15
CA GLU A 77 11.90 -4.58 0.83
C GLU A 77 10.63 -3.75 0.98
N ALA A 78 10.51 -2.70 0.16
CA ALA A 78 9.30 -1.92 0.06
C ALA A 78 8.30 -2.63 -0.86
N GLN A 79 7.10 -2.91 -0.35
CA GLN A 79 6.02 -3.50 -1.12
C GLN A 79 4.82 -2.55 -1.18
N ALA A 80 4.29 -2.32 -2.36
CA ALA A 80 3.03 -1.61 -2.57
C ALA A 80 2.11 -2.42 -3.47
N ALA A 81 0.80 -2.29 -3.29
CA ALA A 81 -0.19 -3.02 -4.06
C ALA A 81 -1.30 -2.05 -4.49
N MET A 82 -1.17 -1.51 -5.70
CA MET A 82 -2.13 -0.56 -6.26
C MET A 82 -3.28 -1.30 -6.94
N GLU A 83 -4.50 -0.84 -6.70
CA GLU A 83 -5.72 -1.34 -7.31
C GLU A 83 -6.47 -0.18 -7.98
N LEU A 84 -6.81 -0.36 -9.26
CA LEU A 84 -7.68 0.55 -9.99
C LEU A 84 -9.07 -0.07 -10.10
N ARG A 85 -10.08 0.66 -9.62
CA ARG A 85 -11.49 0.31 -9.74
C ARG A 85 -12.19 1.34 -10.61
N GLY A 86 -13.19 0.90 -11.36
CA GLY A 86 -14.00 1.77 -12.19
C GLY A 86 -15.46 1.34 -12.15
N MET A 87 -16.36 2.31 -12.22
CA MET A 87 -17.79 2.06 -12.38
C MET A 87 -18.43 3.08 -13.31
N SER A 88 -19.58 2.71 -13.87
CA SER A 88 -20.40 3.59 -14.71
C SER A 88 -21.78 3.75 -14.08
N LEU A 89 -22.28 4.98 -14.09
CA LEU A 89 -23.54 5.38 -13.47
C LEU A 89 -24.38 6.14 -14.52
N PRO A 90 -25.47 5.55 -15.04
CA PRO A 90 -25.92 4.18 -14.80
C PRO A 90 -25.03 3.13 -15.50
N ALA A 91 -25.03 1.89 -15.00
CA ALA A 91 -24.24 0.79 -15.59
C ALA A 91 -24.76 0.33 -16.96
N THR A 92 -26.02 0.60 -17.27
CA THR A 92 -26.63 0.29 -18.56
C THR A 92 -27.64 1.38 -18.88
N VAL A 93 -27.68 1.73 -20.16
CA VAL A 93 -28.55 2.75 -20.71
C VAL A 93 -29.41 2.12 -21.80
N VAL A 94 -30.72 2.35 -21.74
CA VAL A 94 -31.65 2.02 -22.82
C VAL A 94 -31.86 3.28 -23.65
N LEU A 95 -31.51 3.22 -24.93
CA LEU A 95 -31.69 4.33 -25.85
C LEU A 95 -33.13 4.34 -26.40
N PRO A 96 -33.80 5.49 -26.49
CA PRO A 96 -35.08 5.63 -27.16
C PRO A 96 -34.88 5.47 -28.68
N ALA A 97 -35.95 5.06 -29.37
CA ALA A 97 -35.94 4.88 -30.82
C ALA A 97 -35.67 6.18 -31.60
N ALA A 98 -35.98 7.34 -30.99
CA ALA A 98 -35.67 8.65 -31.52
C ALA A 98 -35.31 9.60 -30.38
N TRP A 99 -34.28 10.43 -30.58
CA TRP A 99 -33.92 11.53 -29.68
C TRP A 99 -34.31 12.85 -30.35
N GLN A 100 -35.21 13.62 -29.74
CA GLN A 100 -35.54 14.97 -30.20
C GLN A 100 -34.75 15.95 -29.35
N ALA A 101 -33.56 16.33 -29.82
CA ALA A 101 -32.79 17.39 -29.19
C ALA A 101 -33.58 18.70 -29.26
N LEU A 102 -33.74 19.37 -28.12
CA LEU A 102 -34.42 20.66 -28.09
C LEU A 102 -33.44 21.74 -28.55
N GLU A 103 -33.63 22.24 -29.79
CA GLU A 103 -32.75 23.26 -30.36
C GLU A 103 -32.66 24.50 -29.45
N GLY A 104 -31.42 24.95 -29.19
CA GLY A 104 -31.14 26.12 -28.36
C GLY A 104 -31.14 25.88 -26.84
N SER A 105 -31.46 24.67 -26.37
CA SER A 105 -31.35 24.36 -24.94
C SER A 105 -29.90 24.24 -24.48
N ARG A 106 -29.63 24.75 -23.27
CA ARG A 106 -28.36 24.58 -22.55
C ARG A 106 -28.49 23.63 -21.37
N ARG A 107 -29.54 22.82 -21.32
CA ARG A 107 -29.72 21.85 -20.24
C ARG A 107 -29.17 20.50 -20.68
N PRO A 108 -28.20 19.89 -19.98
CA PRO A 108 -27.58 18.63 -20.39
C PRO A 108 -28.59 17.51 -20.67
N GLU A 109 -29.66 17.46 -19.88
CA GLU A 109 -30.75 16.48 -20.01
C GLU A 109 -31.52 16.57 -21.34
N ASP A 110 -31.51 17.73 -22.01
CA ASP A 110 -32.18 17.89 -23.31
C ASP A 110 -31.33 17.33 -24.48
N HIS A 111 -30.04 17.03 -24.25
CA HIS A 111 -29.09 16.57 -25.26
C HIS A 111 -28.78 15.08 -25.19
N GLY A 112 -29.16 14.40 -24.10
CA GLY A 112 -28.85 12.99 -23.92
C GLY A 112 -29.05 12.48 -22.50
N LEU A 113 -28.58 11.26 -22.26
CA LEU A 113 -28.54 10.67 -20.93
C LEU A 113 -27.20 10.98 -20.28
N LYS A 114 -27.24 11.47 -19.04
CA LYS A 114 -26.04 11.62 -18.23
C LYS A 114 -25.48 10.23 -17.91
N VAL A 115 -24.20 10.03 -18.22
CA VAL A 115 -23.42 8.86 -17.81
C VAL A 115 -22.17 9.36 -17.10
N GLU A 116 -21.98 8.93 -15.87
CA GLU A 116 -20.82 9.25 -15.05
C GLU A 116 -19.91 8.03 -14.96
N HIS A 117 -18.61 8.23 -15.18
CA HIS A 117 -17.60 7.20 -15.00
C HIS A 117 -16.70 7.59 -13.84
N VAL A 118 -16.76 6.80 -12.76
CA VAL A 118 -15.97 7.03 -11.54
C VAL A 118 -14.84 6.03 -11.50
N TYR A 119 -13.61 6.52 -11.35
CA TYR A 119 -12.41 5.70 -11.21
C TYR A 119 -11.73 5.97 -9.87
N GLN A 120 -11.43 4.91 -9.14
CA GLN A 120 -10.76 4.96 -7.84
C GLN A 120 -9.43 4.22 -7.91
N LEU A 121 -8.37 4.91 -7.54
CA LEU A 121 -7.05 4.32 -7.35
C LEU A 121 -6.78 4.15 -5.86
N HIS A 122 -6.48 2.93 -5.42
CA HIS A 122 -6.31 2.61 -4.01
C HIS A 122 -5.04 1.80 -3.78
N ASN A 123 -4.24 2.20 -2.78
CA ASN A 123 -3.09 1.42 -2.34
C ASN A 123 -3.49 0.51 -1.18
N LYS A 124 -3.49 -0.80 -1.42
CA LYS A 124 -3.73 -1.85 -0.41
C LYS A 124 -2.45 -2.37 0.23
N GLY A 125 -1.29 -2.00 -0.31
CA GLY A 125 0.01 -2.48 0.16
C GLY A 125 0.49 -1.73 1.39
N PRO A 126 1.51 -2.26 2.09
CA PRO A 126 2.07 -1.64 3.28
C PRO A 126 2.90 -0.38 2.98
N GLY A 127 3.51 -0.29 1.80
CA GLY A 127 4.38 0.81 1.40
C GLY A 127 3.64 1.93 0.69
N THR A 128 4.00 3.17 1.00
CA THR A 128 3.54 4.38 0.30
C THR A 128 4.15 4.45 -1.10
N VAL A 129 3.36 4.90 -2.09
CA VAL A 129 3.81 5.09 -3.47
C VAL A 129 3.82 6.58 -3.79
N SER A 130 4.86 7.04 -4.47
CA SER A 130 4.98 8.39 -5.02
C SER A 130 5.06 8.34 -6.55
N GLY A 131 4.71 9.46 -7.21
CA GLY A 131 4.83 9.57 -8.67
C GLY A 131 3.87 8.70 -9.49
N VAL A 132 2.69 8.40 -8.94
CA VAL A 132 1.67 7.60 -9.63
C VAL A 132 0.98 8.44 -10.71
N ALA A 133 0.87 7.91 -11.93
CA ALA A 133 0.15 8.54 -13.03
C ALA A 133 -1.00 7.65 -13.52
N LEU A 134 -2.22 8.20 -13.52
CA LEU A 134 -3.40 7.54 -14.09
C LEU A 134 -3.63 8.05 -15.51
N ARG A 135 -3.84 7.13 -16.46
CA ARG A 135 -4.20 7.46 -17.85
C ARG A 135 -5.56 6.86 -18.16
N LEU A 136 -6.51 7.73 -18.51
CA LEU A 136 -7.86 7.35 -18.90
C LEU A 136 -8.05 7.60 -20.39
N ALA A 137 -8.54 6.60 -21.11
CA ALA A 137 -8.93 6.73 -22.51
C ALA A 137 -10.47 6.69 -22.58
N VAL A 138 -11.09 7.84 -22.88
CA VAL A 138 -12.56 7.95 -22.96
C VAL A 138 -12.98 8.03 -24.43
N PRO A 139 -13.84 7.11 -24.93
CA PRO A 139 -14.23 7.09 -26.33
C PRO A 139 -15.26 8.20 -26.65
N SER A 140 -14.80 9.40 -26.99
CA SER A 140 -15.71 10.51 -27.30
C SER A 140 -16.39 10.40 -28.67
N ARG A 141 -15.76 9.73 -29.65
CA ARG A 141 -16.29 9.59 -31.01
C ARG A 141 -16.17 8.16 -31.53
N LEU A 142 -17.16 7.75 -32.34
CA LEU A 142 -17.17 6.49 -33.06
C LEU A 142 -17.56 6.75 -34.51
N ARG A 143 -16.67 6.41 -35.47
CA ARG A 143 -16.89 6.59 -36.92
C ARG A 143 -17.32 8.02 -37.32
N GLY A 144 -16.75 9.03 -36.66
CA GLY A 144 -17.06 10.45 -36.90
C GLY A 144 -18.23 11.00 -36.07
N SER A 145 -19.13 10.14 -35.61
CA SER A 145 -20.24 10.51 -34.72
C SER A 145 -19.78 10.72 -33.28
N LEU A 146 -20.37 11.69 -32.60
CA LEU A 146 -20.18 11.91 -31.16
C LEU A 146 -20.85 10.76 -30.39
N LEU A 147 -20.12 10.11 -29.49
CA LEU A 147 -20.61 9.03 -28.64
C LEU A 147 -20.80 9.53 -27.20
N PHE A 148 -19.74 10.05 -26.59
CA PHE A 148 -19.78 10.67 -25.26
C PHE A 148 -19.39 12.14 -25.37
N TYR A 149 -20.31 13.02 -24.96
CA TYR A 149 -20.03 14.43 -24.74
C TYR A 149 -19.45 14.60 -23.33
N LEU A 150 -18.22 15.09 -23.23
CA LEU A 150 -17.55 15.31 -21.95
C LEU A 150 -18.04 16.61 -21.34
N LEU A 151 -18.82 16.52 -20.25
CA LEU A 151 -19.41 17.67 -19.55
C LEU A 151 -18.47 18.24 -18.49
N GLU A 152 -18.01 17.37 -17.60
CA GLU A 152 -17.25 17.77 -16.42
C GLU A 152 -16.19 16.71 -16.08
N LEU A 153 -15.12 17.15 -15.42
CA LEU A 153 -14.10 16.30 -14.84
C LEU A 153 -13.95 16.67 -13.37
N GLY A 154 -14.33 15.76 -12.48
CA GLY A 154 -14.15 15.89 -11.04
C GLY A 154 -12.94 15.09 -10.55
N THR A 155 -12.27 15.59 -9.52
CA THR A 155 -11.14 14.92 -8.85
C THR A 155 -11.28 15.00 -7.34
N GLU A 156 -10.99 13.91 -6.64
CA GLU A 156 -10.93 13.86 -5.17
C GLU A 156 -9.57 13.31 -4.71
N GLY A 157 -9.19 13.61 -3.46
CA GLY A 157 -7.98 13.05 -2.85
C GLY A 157 -6.67 13.73 -3.28
N GLY A 158 -6.72 15.01 -3.68
CA GLY A 158 -5.52 15.82 -3.95
C GLY A 158 -4.78 15.44 -5.24
N MET A 159 -5.44 14.78 -6.18
CA MET A 159 -4.90 14.49 -7.50
C MET A 159 -5.05 15.69 -8.45
N ASN A 160 -4.07 15.88 -9.32
CA ASN A 160 -4.13 16.86 -10.40
C ASN A 160 -4.39 16.13 -11.71
N CYS A 161 -5.49 16.45 -12.39
CA CYS A 161 -5.80 15.95 -13.72
C CYS A 161 -5.66 17.06 -14.76
N THR A 162 -5.17 16.69 -15.94
CA THR A 162 -5.22 17.56 -17.12
C THR A 162 -6.60 17.45 -17.74
N GLU A 163 -7.25 18.58 -18.02
CA GLU A 163 -8.55 18.59 -18.69
C GLU A 163 -8.44 17.94 -20.09
N PRO A 164 -9.38 17.05 -20.44
CA PRO A 164 -9.39 16.45 -21.77
C PRO A 164 -9.67 17.51 -22.83
N PRO A 165 -9.10 17.37 -24.04
CA PRO A 165 -9.35 18.31 -25.12
C PRO A 165 -10.83 18.31 -25.49
N GLY A 166 -11.42 19.50 -25.59
CA GLY A 166 -12.84 19.66 -25.94
C GLY A 166 -13.79 19.24 -24.81
N LEU A 167 -13.41 19.50 -23.55
CA LEU A 167 -14.34 19.48 -22.43
C LEU A 167 -15.37 20.61 -22.58
N ASN A 168 -16.65 20.25 -22.52
CA ASN A 168 -17.83 21.11 -22.63
C ASN A 168 -17.75 22.31 -23.61
N PRO A 169 -17.38 22.12 -24.90
CA PRO A 169 -17.20 23.23 -25.84
C PRO A 169 -18.50 23.97 -26.17
N MET A 170 -19.65 23.31 -26.04
CA MET A 170 -20.98 23.90 -26.29
C MET A 170 -21.54 24.64 -25.06
N GLN A 171 -20.85 24.62 -23.91
CA GLN A 171 -21.29 25.25 -22.65
C GLN A 171 -22.73 24.87 -22.30
N VAL A 172 -23.00 23.56 -22.36
CA VAL A 172 -24.24 22.91 -21.91
C VAL A 172 -24.14 22.61 -20.42
#